data_AF-A0A0W8ENU5-F1
#
_entry.id   AF-A0A0W8ENU5-F1
#
_cell.length_a   1.000
_cell.length_b   1.000
_cell.length_c   1.000
_cell.angle_alpha   90.00
_cell.angle_beta   90.00
_cell.angle_gamma   90.00
#
_symmetry.space_group_name_H-M   'P 1'
#
loop_
_entity.id
_entity.type
_entity.pdbx_description
1 polymer ?
#
loop_
_entity_poly.entity_id
_entity_poly.type
_entity_poly.pdbx_seq_one_letter_code
_entity_poly.pdbx_strand_id
1 'polypeptide(L)' 'MREKICYQPIGIIHTPFADPAGMPIQPAGGESITGTVEVYPDYAAGLKDIEGFSRIILVYHFHRSTASRLEPTSPPN' A
#
# COMPACT_ATOMS: atom_id res chain seq x y z
N MET A 1 -3.47 -28.24 -9.09
CA MET A 1 -3.74 -27.39 -7.92
C MET A 1 -2.81 -26.19 -7.98
N ARG A 2 -3.23 -25.00 -7.55
CA ARG A 2 -2.33 -23.84 -7.49
C ARG A 2 -1.57 -23.86 -6.17
N GLU A 3 -0.27 -23.60 -6.22
CA GLU A 3 0.55 -23.44 -5.01
C GLU A 3 0.28 -22.10 -4.34
N LYS A 4 0.39 -22.08 -3.00
CA LYS A 4 0.24 -20.86 -2.22
C LYS A 4 1.57 -20.11 -2.20
N ILE A 5 1.51 -18.80 -2.49
CA ILE A 5 2.64 -17.89 -2.30
C ILE A 5 2.39 -17.12 -1.00
N CYS A 6 3.34 -17.21 -0.07
CA CYS A 6 3.36 -16.44 1.16
C CYS A 6 4.43 -15.34 1.04
N TYR A 7 4.21 -14.21 1.71
CA TYR A 7 5.18 -13.11 1.76
C TYR A 7 5.28 -12.58 3.18
N GLN A 8 6.41 -11.94 3.47
CA GLN A 8 6.68 -11.28 4.74
C GLN A 8 6.75 -9.76 4.50
N PRO A 9 6.03 -8.94 5.27
CA PRO A 9 6.16 -7.49 5.19
C PRO A 9 7.60 -7.04 5.50
N ILE A 10 8.10 -6.08 4.73
CA ILE A 10 9.44 -5.50 4.91
C ILE A 10 9.44 -4.16 5.67
N GLY A 11 8.27 -3.71 6.10
CA GLY A 11 8.08 -2.39 6.68
C GLY A 11 6.62 -2.01 6.88
N ILE A 12 6.40 -0.75 7.25
CA ILE A 12 5.11 -0.15 7.57
C ILE A 12 4.98 1.19 6.82
N ILE A 13 3.77 1.49 6.34
CA ILE A 13 3.45 2.78 5.72
C ILE A 13 2.68 3.62 6.74
N HIS A 14 3.23 4.78 7.08
CA HIS A 14 2.61 5.81 7.92
C HIS A 14 1.94 6.85 7.03
N THR A 15 0.65 7.10 7.25
CA THR A 15 -0.13 8.10 6.51
C THR A 15 -0.97 8.91 7.49
N PRO A 16 -1.43 10.12 7.13
CA PRO A 16 -2.35 10.88 7.98
C PRO A 16 -3.75 10.27 8.08
N PHE A 17 -4.02 9.17 7.36
CA PHE A 17 -5.30 8.48 7.37
C PHE A 17 -5.30 7.36 8.40
N ALA A 18 -6.08 7.53 9.46
CA ALA A 18 -6.28 6.49 10.49
C ALA A 18 -7.41 5.51 10.12
N ASP A 19 -8.33 5.91 9.23
CA ASP A 19 -9.46 5.09 8.78
C ASP A 19 -9.63 5.12 7.25
N PRO A 20 -10.01 3.99 6.61
CA PRO A 20 -10.40 3.97 5.20
C PRO A 20 -11.47 4.99 4.83
N ALA A 21 -12.39 5.32 5.75
CA ALA A 21 -13.37 6.38 5.58
C ALA A 21 -12.65 7.75 5.58
N GLY A 22 -12.34 8.25 4.38
CA GLY A 22 -11.60 9.50 4.18
C GLY A 22 -10.29 9.33 3.42
N MET A 23 -9.87 8.09 3.14
CA MET A 23 -8.76 7.84 2.23
C MET A 23 -9.18 8.17 0.79
N PRO A 24 -8.40 8.98 0.05
CA PRO A 24 -8.76 9.34 -1.31
C PRO A 24 -8.74 8.10 -2.20
N ILE A 25 -9.80 7.92 -2.99
CA ILE A 25 -9.94 6.84 -3.98
C ILE A 25 -8.85 6.95 -5.07
N GLN A 26 -8.30 8.15 -5.27
CA GLN A 26 -7.26 8.45 -6.25
C GLN A 26 -6.17 9.34 -5.61
N PRO A 27 -4.87 9.05 -5.81
CA PRO A 27 -3.76 9.85 -5.29
C PRO A 27 -3.79 11.32 -5.74
N ALA A 28 -4.39 11.60 -6.90
CA ALA A 28 -4.50 12.93 -7.48
C ALA A 28 -5.26 13.94 -6.60
N GLY A 29 -6.09 13.48 -5.65
CA GLY A 29 -6.74 14.35 -4.66
C GLY A 29 -5.85 14.75 -3.48
N GLY A 30 -4.59 14.31 -3.44
CA GLY A 30 -3.71 14.40 -2.28
C GLY A 30 -2.33 14.96 -2.56
N GLU A 31 -2.18 15.89 -3.52
CA GLU A 31 -0.88 16.55 -3.82
C GLU A 31 -0.22 17.19 -2.59
N SER A 32 -0.98 17.48 -1.52
CA SER A 32 -0.48 18.03 -0.25
C SER A 32 -0.30 16.99 0.86
N ILE A 33 -0.47 15.70 0.59
CA ILE A 33 -0.43 14.64 1.59
C ILE A 33 0.93 13.94 1.57
N THR A 34 1.67 14.07 2.66
CA THR A 34 2.93 13.35 2.87
C THR A 34 2.68 12.09 3.69
N GLY A 35 3.31 10.99 3.27
CA GLY A 35 3.40 9.74 4.04
C GLY A 35 4.86 9.33 4.20
N THR A 36 5.11 8.41 5.12
CA THR A 36 6.46 7.88 5.39
C THR A 36 6.43 6.36 5.30
N VAL A 37 7.39 5.78 4.60
CA VAL A 37 7.60 4.33 4.58
C VAL A 37 8.74 4.00 5.52
N GLU A 38 8.46 3.25 6.58
CA GLU A 38 9.44 2.72 7.51
C GLU A 38 9.82 1.31 7.05
N VAL A 39 11.09 1.08 6.74
CA VAL A 39 11.61 -0.24 6.35
C VAL A 39 12.33 -0.85 7.56
N TYR A 40 12.06 -2.13 7.85
CA TYR A 40 12.66 -2.79 9.00
C TYR A 40 14.19 -2.88 8.85
N PRO A 41 14.96 -2.83 9.95
CA PRO A 41 16.43 -2.82 9.91
C PRO A 41 17.05 -3.95 9.07
N ASP A 42 16.46 -5.14 9.12
CA ASP A 42 16.91 -6.33 8.39
C ASP A 42 16.91 -6.13 6.85
N TYR A 43 16.13 -5.17 6.35
CA TYR A 43 16.02 -4.86 4.92
C TYR A 43 16.66 -3.52 4.52
N ALA A 44 17.26 -2.79 5.47
CA ALA A 44 17.80 -1.45 5.22
C ALA A 44 18.86 -1.42 4.10
N ALA A 45 19.69 -2.46 4.00
CA ALA A 45 20.70 -2.58 2.94
C ALA A 45 20.08 -2.61 1.52
N GLY A 46 18.82 -3.01 1.39
CA GLY A 46 18.09 -3.01 0.11
C GLY A 46 17.70 -1.62 -0.40
N LEU A 47 17.84 -0.57 0.43
CA LEU A 47 17.57 0.81 0.06
C LEU A 47 18.79 1.54 -0.52
N LYS A 48 19.91 0.84 -0.70
CA LYS A 48 21.12 1.45 -1.25
C LYS A 48 20.83 2.13 -2.60
N ASP A 49 21.29 3.37 -2.75
CA ASP A 49 21.17 4.20 -3.95
C ASP A 49 19.72 4.61 -4.30
N ILE A 50 18.75 4.43 -3.38
CA ILE A 50 17.35 4.79 -3.61
C ILE A 50 17.17 6.30 -3.85
N GLU A 51 18.06 7.13 -3.31
CA GLU A 51 18.05 8.58 -3.48
C GLU A 51 18.29 9.01 -4.94
N GLY A 52 18.84 8.13 -5.78
CA GLY A 52 19.06 8.37 -7.21
C GLY A 52 17.78 8.31 -8.06
N PHE A 53 16.68 7.82 -7.51
CA PHE A 53 15.42 7.64 -8.23
C PHE A 53 14.43 8.78 -7.96
N SER A 54 13.75 9.26 -9.00
CA SER A 54 12.72 10.28 -8.87
C SER A 54 11.38 9.73 -8.36
N ARG A 55 11.16 8.41 -8.49
CA ARG A 55 9.91 7.73 -8.12
C ARG A 55 10.19 6.30 -7.67
N ILE A 56 9.33 5.81 -6.80
CA ILE A 56 9.30 4.43 -6.34
C ILE A 56 7.89 3.86 -6.50
N ILE A 57 7.80 2.54 -6.63
CA ILE A 57 6.53 1.81 -6.61
C ILE A 57 6.43 1.09 -5.26
N LEU A 58 5.35 1.31 -4.54
CA LEU A 58 5.06 0.60 -3.30
C LEU A 58 4.03 -0.51 -3.57
N VAL A 59 4.43 -1.76 -3.31
CA VAL A 59 3.52 -2.90 -3.25
C VAL A 59 3.22 -3.16 -1.79
N TYR A 60 1.97 -3.00 -1.38
CA TYR A 60 1.57 -3.11 0.02
C TYR A 60 0.31 -3.94 0.18
N HIS A 61 0.13 -4.48 1.39
CA HIS A 61 -1.01 -5.32 1.71
C HIS A 61 -2.16 -4.47 2.25
N PHE A 62 -3.34 -4.57 1.62
CA PHE A 62 -4.58 -4.02 2.15
C PHE A 62 -5.08 -4.85 3.34
N HIS A 63 -4.43 -4.68 4.50
CA HIS A 63 -4.67 -5.45 5.72
C HIS A 63 -6.11 -5.35 6.27
N ARG A 64 -6.86 -4.29 5.92
CA ARG A 64 -8.29 -4.12 6.26
C ARG A 64 -9.23 -4.57 5.14
N SER A 65 -8.72 -5.09 4.02
CA SER A 65 -9.57 -5.57 2.92
C SER A 65 -10.27 -6.86 3.32
N THR A 66 -11.59 -6.88 3.18
CA THR A 66 -12.41 -8.07 3.37
C THR A 66 -12.50 -8.89 2.08
N ALA A 67 -13.21 -10.03 2.13
CA ALA A 67 -13.37 -10.94 0.98
C ALA A 67 -13.63 -10.19 -0.34
N SER A 68 -12.81 -10.46 -1.34
CA SER A 68 -12.95 -9.89 -2.67
C SER A 68 -14.14 -10.54 -3.38
N ARG A 69 -15.07 -9.71 -3.86
CA ARG A 69 -16.15 -10.18 -4.72
C ARG A 69 -15.66 -10.24 -6.16
N LEU A 70 -15.89 -11.37 -6.82
CA LEU A 70 -15.50 -11.60 -8.22
C LEU A 70 -16.53 -11.06 -9.22
N GLU A 71 -17.65 -10.56 -8.71
CA GLU A 71 -18.76 -10.01 -9.47
C GLU A 71 -18.99 -8.55 -9.11
N PRO A 72 -19.25 -7.67 -10.10
CA PRO A 72 -19.66 -6.31 -9.82
C PRO A 72 -20.99 -6.28 -9.06
N THR A 73 -21.06 -5.49 -7.98
CA THR A 73 -22.34 -5.04 -7.44
C THR A 73 -22.86 -3.90 -8.31
N SER A 74 -23.84 -4.15 -9.16
CA SER A 74 -24.63 -3.05 -9.71
C SER A 74 -25.27 -2.29 -8.54
N PRO A 75 -25.26 -0.95 -8.53
CA PRO A 75 -26.03 -0.20 -7.55
C PRO A 75 -27.52 -0.56 -7.70
N PRO A 76 -28.30 -0.62 -6.61
CA PRO A 76 -29.75 -0.80 -6.72
C PRO A 76 -30.34 0.38 -7.51
N ASN A 77 -31.24 0.06 -8.45
CA ASN A 77 -32.04 1.04 -9.21
C ASN A 77 -32.75 2.04 -8.30
#